data_AF-A0A251RWR9-F1
#
_entry.id   AF-A0A251RWR9-F1
#
_cell.length_a   1.000
_cell.length_b   1.000
_cell.length_c   1.000
_cell.angle_alpha   90.00
_cell.angle_beta   90.00
_cell.angle_gamma   90.00
#
_symmetry.space_group_name_H-M   'P 1'
#
loop_
_entity.id
_entity.type
_entity.pdbx_description
1 polymer ?
#
loop_
_entity_poly.entity_id
_entity_poly.type
_entity_poly.pdbx_seq_one_letter_code
_entity_poly.pdbx_strand_id
1 'polypeptide(L)'
;MVVRMKTMSCVYLHVFCPKLVFLEYAGHSADELLIENLDSLKKAVIYPDSRAHKEITFESYGANTCQLFAGVSHVESLSLNLFFIQAISTARDPNGVFAKSLPNLKTLEISTTIDDYTMNVVIRILRCSPILESFHLIIEEVQFFFLIPFLYNNTICVSLR
;
A
#
# COMPACT_ATOMS: atom_id res chain seq x y z
N MET A 1 -6.22 -12.52 -15.35
CA MET A 1 -5.14 -13.27 -14.68
C MET A 1 -4.98 -12.74 -13.26
N VAL A 2 -4.60 -13.59 -12.30
CA VAL A 2 -4.39 -13.25 -10.88
C VAL A 2 -2.95 -13.59 -10.56
N VAL A 3 -2.18 -12.64 -10.03
CA VAL A 3 -0.79 -12.87 -9.61
C VAL A 3 -0.69 -12.54 -8.12
N ARG A 4 -0.17 -13.50 -7.36
CA ARG A 4 0.17 -13.33 -5.94
C ARG A 4 1.66 -13.49 -5.78
N MET A 5 2.32 -12.46 -5.30
CA MET A 5 3.76 -12.42 -5.10
C MET A 5 4.01 -12.31 -3.61
N LYS A 6 4.68 -13.34 -3.07
CA LYS A 6 5.27 -13.30 -1.74
C LYS A 6 6.78 -13.40 -1.87
N THR A 7 7.45 -12.27 -1.74
CA THR A 7 8.90 -12.14 -2.00
C THR A 7 9.70 -12.40 -0.72
N MET A 8 10.82 -13.11 -0.84
CA MET A 8 11.70 -13.51 0.27
C MET A 8 13.12 -12.90 0.16
N SER A 9 13.19 -11.65 -0.32
CA SER A 9 14.34 -10.89 -0.89
C SER A 9 14.48 -11.10 -2.40
N CYS A 10 14.34 -10.01 -3.14
CA CYS A 10 14.47 -9.97 -4.59
C CYS A 10 15.07 -8.63 -4.97
N VAL A 11 16.23 -8.62 -5.63
CA VAL A 11 16.91 -7.36 -5.98
C VAL A 11 16.12 -6.59 -7.04
N TYR A 12 15.55 -7.29 -8.02
CA TYR A 12 14.82 -6.69 -9.13
C TYR A 12 13.53 -7.45 -9.42
N LEU A 13 12.41 -6.72 -9.42
CA LEU A 13 11.11 -7.25 -9.79
C LEU A 13 10.49 -6.42 -10.92
N HIS A 14 10.27 -7.05 -12.07
CA HIS A 14 9.55 -6.47 -13.20
C HIS A 14 8.25 -7.23 -13.46
N VAL A 15 7.11 -6.55 -13.37
CA VAL A 15 5.80 -7.11 -13.66
C VAL A 15 5.27 -6.48 -14.95
N PHE A 16 5.25 -7.26 -16.03
CA PHE A 16 4.73 -6.86 -17.33
C PHE A 16 3.59 -7.80 -17.75
N CYS A 17 2.36 -7.46 -17.39
CA CYS A 17 1.21 -8.35 -17.56
C CYS A 17 -0.07 -7.58 -17.94
N PRO A 18 -0.30 -7.27 -19.23
CA PRO A 18 -1.40 -6.40 -19.68
C PRO A 18 -2.80 -6.95 -19.40
N LYS A 19 -2.95 -8.27 -19.22
CA LYS A 19 -4.21 -8.95 -18.88
C LYS A 19 -4.34 -9.28 -17.39
N LEU A 20 -3.47 -8.73 -16.56
CA LEU A 20 -3.54 -8.87 -15.11
C LEU A 20 -4.72 -8.07 -14.59
N VAL A 21 -5.59 -8.69 -13.80
CA VAL A 21 -6.80 -8.05 -13.25
C VAL A 21 -6.68 -7.86 -11.74
N PHE A 22 -5.89 -8.71 -11.09
CA PHE A 22 -5.62 -8.67 -9.66
C PHE A 22 -4.13 -8.87 -9.39
N LEU A 23 -3.57 -7.98 -8.57
CA LEU A 23 -2.21 -8.03 -8.07
C LEU A 23 -2.24 -8.09 -6.54
N GLU A 24 -1.54 -9.05 -5.97
CA GLU A 24 -1.22 -9.09 -4.55
C GLU A 24 0.30 -9.12 -4.41
N TYR A 25 0.84 -8.06 -3.81
CA TYR A 25 2.26 -7.89 -3.53
C TYR A 25 2.45 -7.84 -2.02
N ALA A 26 3.07 -8.87 -1.46
CA ALA A 26 3.32 -8.97 -0.03
C ALA A 26 4.72 -9.51 0.27
N GLY A 27 5.26 -9.19 1.45
CA GLY A 27 6.58 -9.67 1.89
C GLY A 27 7.71 -8.68 1.62
N HIS A 28 8.91 -9.17 1.35
CA HIS A 28 10.10 -8.33 1.22
C HIS A 28 10.03 -7.40 0.00
N SER A 29 10.18 -6.10 0.23
CA SER A 29 10.30 -5.12 -0.84
C SER A 29 11.47 -5.43 -1.76
N ALA A 30 11.30 -5.25 -3.07
CA ALA A 30 12.41 -5.33 -4.02
C ALA A 30 13.20 -4.01 -4.04
N ASP A 31 14.52 -4.09 -4.24
CA ASP A 31 15.40 -2.92 -4.33
C ASP A 31 15.10 -2.09 -5.58
N GLU A 32 14.69 -2.76 -6.66
CA GLU A 32 14.16 -2.15 -7.87
C GLU A 32 12.83 -2.80 -8.24
N LEU A 33 11.79 -1.96 -8.37
CA LEU A 33 10.44 -2.40 -8.70
C LEU A 33 9.94 -1.66 -9.94
N LEU A 34 9.77 -2.38 -11.03
CA LEU A 34 9.18 -1.86 -12.26
C LEU A 34 7.83 -2.52 -12.50
N ILE A 35 6.79 -1.70 -12.53
CA ILE A 35 5.44 -2.14 -12.83
C ILE A 35 4.94 -1.33 -14.01
N GLU A 36 4.79 -2.00 -15.14
CA GLU A 36 4.42 -1.39 -16.41
C GLU A 36 3.32 -2.18 -17.09
N ASN A 37 2.54 -1.48 -17.91
CA ASN A 37 1.54 -2.08 -18.79
C ASN A 37 0.54 -2.98 -18.02
N LEU A 38 -0.07 -2.42 -16.98
CA LEU A 38 -1.09 -3.07 -16.15
C LEU A 38 -2.49 -2.52 -16.42
N ASP A 39 -2.81 -2.13 -17.65
CA ASP A 39 -4.04 -1.41 -18.00
C ASP A 39 -5.34 -2.13 -17.60
N SER A 40 -5.31 -3.47 -17.53
CA SER A 40 -6.46 -4.29 -17.10
C SER A 40 -6.59 -4.44 -15.58
N LEU A 41 -5.64 -3.93 -14.80
CA LEU A 41 -5.60 -4.12 -13.35
C LEU A 41 -6.76 -3.37 -12.70
N LYS A 42 -7.60 -4.11 -11.96
CA LYS A 42 -8.75 -3.55 -11.24
C LYS A 42 -8.56 -3.52 -9.75
N LYS A 43 -7.77 -4.45 -9.20
CA LYS A 43 -7.54 -4.56 -7.76
C LYS A 43 -6.08 -4.81 -7.44
N ALA A 44 -5.57 -4.07 -6.46
CA ALA A 44 -4.23 -4.23 -5.92
C ALA A 44 -4.26 -4.38 -4.39
N VAL A 45 -3.46 -5.31 -3.87
CA VAL A 45 -3.19 -5.48 -2.43
C VAL A 45 -1.68 -5.38 -2.26
N ILE A 46 -1.20 -4.43 -1.45
CA ILE A 46 0.22 -4.06 -1.35
C ILE A 46 0.63 -4.02 0.11
N TYR A 47 1.16 -5.14 0.62
CA TYR A 47 1.53 -5.36 2.01
C TYR A 47 3.02 -5.70 2.17
N PRO A 48 3.93 -4.72 1.96
CA PRO A 48 5.36 -4.92 2.22
C PRO A 48 5.64 -5.24 3.70
N ASP A 49 6.70 -5.99 4.00
CA ASP A 49 7.13 -6.37 5.35
C ASP A 49 8.25 -5.44 5.87
N SER A 50 8.12 -4.91 7.08
CA SER A 50 9.15 -4.06 7.71
C SER A 50 10.44 -4.80 8.06
N ARG A 51 10.38 -6.09 8.37
CA ARG A 51 11.55 -6.87 8.86
C ARG A 51 12.59 -7.12 7.77
N ALA A 52 12.24 -6.77 6.54
CA ALA A 52 13.04 -6.91 5.34
C ALA A 52 14.16 -5.87 5.17
N HIS A 53 14.07 -4.73 5.84
CA HIS A 53 14.81 -3.52 5.47
C HIS A 53 16.09 -3.33 6.31
N LYS A 54 16.96 -4.35 6.35
CA LYS A 54 18.26 -4.20 7.04
C LYS A 54 19.29 -3.37 6.26
N GLU A 55 19.09 -3.14 4.96
CA GLU A 55 20.14 -2.53 4.10
C GLU A 55 19.65 -1.38 3.18
N ILE A 56 18.33 -1.16 3.05
CA ILE A 56 17.76 -0.13 2.15
C ILE A 56 17.48 1.15 2.95
N THR A 57 17.95 2.30 2.46
CA THR A 57 17.59 3.60 3.06
C THR A 57 16.11 3.87 2.86
N PHE A 58 15.43 4.44 3.86
CA PHE A 58 14.01 4.79 3.74
C PHE A 58 13.69 5.69 2.52
N GLU A 59 14.67 6.45 2.02
CA GLU A 59 14.53 7.28 0.82
C GLU A 59 14.38 6.45 -0.47
N SER A 60 15.25 5.46 -0.69
CA SER A 60 15.19 4.59 -1.88
C SER A 60 13.95 3.68 -1.84
N TYR A 61 13.64 3.15 -0.67
CA TYR A 61 12.40 2.41 -0.45
C TYR A 61 11.15 3.27 -0.71
N GLY A 62 11.17 4.51 -0.25
CA GLY A 62 10.12 5.49 -0.49
C GLY A 62 9.91 5.81 -1.97
N ALA A 63 10.99 5.94 -2.75
CA ALA A 63 10.92 6.18 -4.19
C ALA A 63 10.26 5.02 -4.95
N ASN A 64 10.64 3.78 -4.66
CA ASN A 64 10.02 2.59 -5.25
C ASN A 64 8.54 2.49 -4.87
N THR A 65 8.21 2.84 -3.63
CA THR A 65 6.82 2.85 -3.16
C THR A 65 5.98 3.88 -3.91
N CYS A 66 6.53 5.07 -4.17
CA CYS A 66 5.86 6.08 -4.99
C CYS A 66 5.66 5.62 -6.44
N GLN A 67 6.65 4.95 -7.05
CA GLN A 67 6.53 4.38 -8.40
C GLN A 67 5.46 3.29 -8.46
N LEU A 68 5.48 2.36 -7.49
CA LEU A 68 4.44 1.34 -7.34
C LEU A 68 3.05 1.97 -7.24
N PHE A 69 2.91 3.00 -6.42
CA PHE A 69 1.65 3.72 -6.25
C PHE A 69 1.16 4.37 -7.56
N ALA A 70 2.06 4.97 -8.34
CA ALA A 70 1.73 5.52 -9.64
C ALA A 70 1.29 4.45 -10.63
N GLY A 71 1.97 3.30 -10.64
CA GLY A 71 1.65 2.17 -11.53
C GLY A 71 0.30 1.49 -11.25
N VAL A 72 -0.27 1.69 -10.06
CA VAL A 72 -1.61 1.19 -9.68
C VAL A 72 -2.66 2.29 -9.58
N SER A 73 -2.39 3.49 -10.08
CA SER A 73 -3.27 4.66 -9.89
C SER A 73 -4.66 4.52 -10.54
N HIS A 74 -4.82 3.65 -11.53
CA HIS A 74 -6.05 3.41 -12.28
C HIS A 74 -6.95 2.30 -11.71
N VAL A 75 -6.55 1.65 -10.60
CA VAL A 75 -7.32 0.53 -10.02
C VAL A 75 -8.63 0.99 -9.39
N GLU A 76 -9.62 0.09 -9.34
CA GLU A 76 -10.91 0.30 -8.71
C GLU A 76 -10.87 0.00 -7.19
N SER A 77 -9.99 -0.90 -6.77
CA SER A 77 -9.83 -1.31 -5.38
C SER A 77 -8.35 -1.39 -4.99
N LEU A 78 -8.00 -0.74 -3.87
CA LEU A 78 -6.64 -0.71 -3.35
C LEU A 78 -6.65 -1.05 -1.86
N SER A 79 -5.78 -1.98 -1.47
CA SER A 79 -5.53 -2.29 -0.06
C SER A 79 -4.04 -2.12 0.27
N LEU A 80 -3.76 -1.36 1.33
CA LEU A 80 -2.41 -0.95 1.75
C LEU A 80 -2.19 -1.28 3.22
N ASN A 81 -0.93 -1.48 3.63
CA ASN A 81 -0.59 -1.59 5.04
C ASN A 81 0.22 -0.37 5.55
N LEU A 82 0.41 -0.33 6.86
CA LEU A 82 1.22 0.63 7.61
C LEU A 82 2.55 0.94 6.92
N PHE A 83 3.29 -0.09 6.52
CA PHE A 83 4.65 0.06 6.02
C PHE A 83 4.68 0.79 4.68
N PHE A 84 3.66 0.59 3.84
CA PHE A 84 3.48 1.36 2.62
C PHE A 84 3.25 2.85 2.92
N ILE A 85 2.39 3.15 3.90
CA ILE A 85 2.08 4.52 4.32
C ILE A 85 3.32 5.23 4.88
N GLN A 86 4.09 4.55 5.73
CA GLN A 86 5.34 5.08 6.29
C GLN A 86 6.39 5.34 5.21
N ALA A 87 6.53 4.45 4.23
CA ALA A 87 7.45 4.63 3.11
C ALA A 87 7.15 5.91 2.34
N ILE A 88 5.89 6.15 2.00
CA ILE A 88 5.46 7.39 1.32
C ILE A 88 5.73 8.62 2.18
N SER A 89 5.41 8.54 3.49
CA SER A 89 5.65 9.65 4.43
C SER A 89 7.12 10.06 4.45
N THR A 90 8.01 9.07 4.47
CA THR A 90 9.46 9.27 4.58
C THR A 90 10.07 9.70 3.26
N ALA A 91 9.56 9.18 2.14
CA ALA A 91 9.99 9.55 0.81
C ALA A 91 9.91 11.07 0.60
N ARG A 92 8.88 11.74 1.14
CA ARG A 92 8.55 13.16 0.87
C ARG A 92 8.38 13.51 -0.61
N ASP A 93 8.33 12.51 -1.48
CA ASP A 93 8.07 12.65 -2.92
C ASP A 93 9.02 13.65 -3.64
N PRO A 94 10.35 13.50 -3.53
CA PRO A 94 11.33 14.45 -4.07
C PRO A 94 11.21 14.63 -5.58
N ASN A 95 10.73 13.59 -6.27
CA ASN A 95 10.61 13.55 -7.73
C ASN A 95 9.19 13.85 -8.22
N GLY A 96 8.22 14.10 -7.33
CA GLY A 96 6.82 14.36 -7.71
C GLY A 96 6.15 13.17 -8.41
N VAL A 97 6.62 11.95 -8.14
CA VAL A 97 6.17 10.70 -8.76
C VAL A 97 4.90 10.18 -8.09
N PHE A 98 4.59 10.66 -6.88
CA PHE A 98 3.34 10.32 -6.22
C PHE A 98 2.13 10.65 -7.11
N ALA A 99 1.22 9.69 -7.25
CA ALA A 99 0.04 9.83 -8.08
C ALA A 99 -0.76 11.10 -7.70
N LYS A 100 -0.96 11.99 -8.67
CA LYS A 100 -1.74 13.23 -8.46
C LYS A 100 -3.23 12.96 -8.34
N SER A 101 -3.70 11.85 -8.90
CA SER A 101 -5.11 11.45 -8.89
C SER A 101 -5.22 9.92 -8.98
N LEU A 102 -6.28 9.39 -8.37
CA LEU A 102 -6.73 8.00 -8.37
C LEU A 102 -8.15 8.00 -8.94
N PRO A 103 -8.31 8.22 -10.26
CA PRO A 103 -9.59 8.60 -10.87
C PRO A 103 -10.64 7.50 -10.82
N ASN A 104 -10.22 6.24 -10.67
CA ASN A 104 -11.10 5.08 -10.70
C ASN A 104 -11.30 4.44 -9.33
N LEU A 105 -10.61 4.92 -8.29
CA LEU A 105 -10.57 4.24 -7.00
C LEU A 105 -11.90 4.38 -6.27
N LYS A 106 -12.59 3.25 -6.09
CA LYS A 106 -13.88 3.15 -5.40
C LYS A 106 -13.75 2.61 -3.99
N THR A 107 -12.80 1.71 -3.77
CA THR A 107 -12.59 1.08 -2.45
C THR A 107 -11.15 1.22 -2.03
N LEU A 108 -10.93 1.86 -0.88
CA LEU A 108 -9.63 1.97 -0.24
C LEU A 108 -9.68 1.25 1.10
N GLU A 109 -8.73 0.36 1.31
CA GLU A 109 -8.50 -0.32 2.59
C GLU A 109 -7.09 0.00 3.08
N ILE A 110 -6.96 0.37 4.35
CA ILE A 110 -5.68 0.63 4.99
C ILE A 110 -5.63 -0.14 6.31
N SER A 111 -4.67 -1.05 6.44
CA SER A 111 -4.34 -1.71 7.70
C SER A 111 -3.20 -0.98 8.41
N THR A 112 -3.41 -0.58 9.66
CA THR A 112 -2.42 0.15 10.48
C THR A 112 -2.42 -0.33 11.93
N THR A 113 -1.40 0.06 12.70
CA THR A 113 -1.40 -0.01 14.17
C THR A 113 -1.70 1.36 14.78
N ILE A 114 -2.04 1.41 16.07
CA ILE A 114 -2.37 2.66 16.80
C ILE A 114 -1.17 3.61 16.87
N ASP A 115 0.04 3.07 17.05
CA ASP A 115 1.21 3.87 17.42
C ASP A 115 2.00 4.43 16.22
N ASP A 116 1.80 3.88 15.03
CA ASP A 116 2.67 4.15 13.86
C ASP A 116 1.94 4.81 12.67
N TYR A 117 0.73 5.33 12.91
CA TYR A 117 -0.15 5.82 11.85
C TYR A 117 0.16 7.26 11.39
N THR A 118 0.52 7.45 10.11
CA THR A 118 0.68 8.79 9.52
C THR A 118 -0.60 9.25 8.82
N MET A 119 -1.46 9.97 9.55
CA MET A 119 -2.70 10.55 9.02
C MET A 119 -2.51 11.40 7.75
N ASN A 120 -1.41 12.15 7.66
CA ASN A 120 -1.16 13.08 6.55
C ASN A 120 -1.10 12.38 5.18
N VAL A 121 -0.52 11.18 5.13
CA VAL A 121 -0.44 10.39 3.89
C VAL A 121 -1.82 9.86 3.51
N VAL A 122 -2.59 9.38 4.48
CA VAL A 122 -3.96 8.91 4.21
C VAL A 122 -4.83 10.05 3.70
N ILE A 123 -4.77 11.23 4.32
CA ILE A 123 -5.48 12.43 3.82
C ILE A 123 -5.06 12.76 2.39
N ARG A 124 -3.77 12.62 2.05
CA ARG A 124 -3.27 12.83 0.69
C ARG A 124 -3.88 11.83 -0.30
N ILE A 125 -3.93 10.54 0.05
CA ILE A 125 -4.53 9.49 -0.80
C ILE A 125 -6.04 9.76 -1.00
N LEU A 126 -6.75 10.10 0.08
CA LEU A 126 -8.18 10.43 0.02
C LEU A 126 -8.45 11.63 -0.89
N ARG A 127 -7.61 12.69 -0.83
CA ARG A 127 -7.70 13.84 -1.74
C ARG A 127 -7.48 13.48 -3.20
N CYS A 128 -6.68 12.45 -3.48
CA CYS A 128 -6.48 11.95 -4.83
C CYS A 128 -7.65 11.11 -5.34
N SER A 129 -8.62 10.74 -4.49
CA SER A 129 -9.68 9.76 -4.79
C SER A 129 -11.08 10.41 -4.83
N PRO A 130 -11.41 11.19 -5.87
CA PRO A 130 -12.63 12.01 -5.89
C PRO A 130 -13.93 11.19 -5.97
N ILE A 131 -13.86 9.92 -6.41
CA ILE A 131 -15.03 9.04 -6.59
C ILE A 131 -15.07 7.91 -5.56
N LEU A 132 -14.30 8.02 -4.47
CA LEU A 132 -14.19 6.95 -3.48
C LEU A 132 -15.56 6.65 -2.85
N GLU A 133 -16.03 5.42 -3.02
CA GLU A 133 -17.33 4.96 -2.53
C GLU A 133 -17.20 4.35 -1.12
N SER A 134 -16.06 3.74 -0.80
CA SER A 134 -15.80 3.11 0.50
C SER A 134 -14.36 3.30 0.98
N PHE A 135 -14.22 3.62 2.27
CA PHE A 135 -12.94 3.70 2.97
C PHE A 135 -12.97 2.82 4.22
N HIS A 136 -12.05 1.86 4.27
CA HIS A 136 -11.89 0.93 5.39
C HIS A 136 -10.54 1.20 6.07
N LEU A 137 -10.59 1.65 7.32
CA LEU A 137 -9.41 1.74 8.17
C LEU A 137 -9.45 0.58 9.17
N ILE A 138 -8.51 -0.35 9.00
CA ILE A 138 -8.34 -1.51 9.87
C ILE A 138 -7.23 -1.17 10.85
N ILE A 139 -7.58 -1.08 12.14
CA ILE A 139 -6.61 -0.86 13.20
C ILE A 139 -6.31 -2.23 13.81
N GLU A 140 -5.11 -2.73 13.55
CA GLU A 140 -4.56 -3.93 14.15
C GLU A 140 -4.00 -3.57 15.53
N GLU A 141 -4.52 -4.22 16.57
CA GLU A 141 -3.90 -4.12 17.89
C GLU A 141 -2.51 -4.73 17.82
N VAL A 142 -1.50 -3.95 18.20
CA VAL A 142 -0.18 -4.48 18.47
C VAL A 142 -0.35 -5.39 19.69
N GLN A 143 -0.40 -6.70 19.48
CA GLN A 143 -0.14 -7.62 20.59
C GLN A 143 1.31 -7.40 21.01
N PHE A 144 1.53 -6.43 21.90
CA PHE A 144 2.69 -6.44 22.77
C PHE A 144 2.66 -7.79 23.47
N PHE A 145 3.50 -8.72 23.02
CA PHE A 145 3.69 -10.04 23.63
C PHE A 145 4.36 -9.94 25.00
N PHE A 146 3.89 -9.03 25.85
CA PHE A 146 4.05 -9.10 27.28
C PHE A 146 2.67 -8.96 27.93
N LEU A 147 2.11 -10.14 28.19
CA LEU A 147 1.06 -10.47 29.17
C LEU A 147 -0.42 -10.25 28.76
N ILE A 148 -1.03 -11.41 28.45
CA ILE A 148 -2.42 -11.85 28.66
C ILE A 148 -3.32 -11.87 27.41
N PRO A 149 -3.97 -13.02 27.08
CA PRO A 149 -4.84 -13.17 25.93
C PRO A 149 -6.29 -12.86 26.31
N PHE A 150 -6.89 -11.77 25.83
CA PHE A 150 -8.35 -11.68 25.71
C PHE A 150 -8.77 -10.74 24.58
N LEU A 151 -9.39 -11.36 23.57
CA LEU A 151 -10.43 -10.90 22.64
C LEU A 151 -10.81 -9.41 22.72
N TYR A 152 -10.84 -8.69 21.59
CA TYR A 152 -12.00 -7.89 21.13
C TYR A 152 -11.73 -7.28 19.74
N ASN A 153 -12.57 -7.58 18.74
CA ASN A 153 -12.54 -6.96 17.41
C ASN A 153 -13.38 -5.69 17.40
N ASN A 154 -12.77 -4.53 17.15
CA ASN A 154 -13.51 -3.29 16.85
C ASN A 154 -13.12 -2.80 15.45
N THR A 155 -13.99 -3.03 14.47
CA THR A 155 -13.90 -2.42 13.14
C THR A 155 -14.61 -1.07 13.16
N ILE A 156 -13.88 0.02 12.89
CA ILE A 156 -14.49 1.35 12.69
C ILE A 156 -14.66 1.57 11.19
N CYS A 157 -15.90 1.45 10.69
CA CYS A 157 -16.25 1.88 9.33
C CYS A 157 -16.62 3.37 9.36
N VAL A 158 -15.85 4.20 8.65
CA VAL A 158 -16.22 5.60 8.41
C VAL A 158 -16.82 5.69 7.00
N SER A 159 -18.14 5.87 6.92
CA SER A 159 -18.84 6.15 5.66
C SER A 159 -18.85 7.66 5.43
N LEU A 160 -18.22 8.11 4.34
CA LEU A 160 -18.30 9.49 3.88
C LEU A 160 -19.55 9.63 2.98
N ARG A 161 -20.44 10.56 3.33
CA ARG A 161 -21.64 10.93 2.55
C ARG A 161 -21.34 12.08 1.61
#